data_AF-A0A3D5Y2M0-F1
#
_entry.id   AF-A0A3D5Y2M0-F1
#
_cell.length_a   1.000
_cell.length_b   1.000
_cell.length_c   1.000
_cell.angle_alpha   90.00
_cell.angle_beta   90.00
_cell.angle_gamma   90.00
#
_symmetry.space_group_name_H-M   'P 1'
#
loop_
_entity.id
_entity.type
_entity.pdbx_description
1 polymer ?
#
loop_
_entity_poly.entity_id
_entity_poly.type
_entity_poly.pdbx_seq_one_letter_code
_entity_poly.pdbx_strand_id
1 'polypeptide(L)'
;MKVEEDTRQFDDAAEHMIELGNRLLEQDDESDSWEVASGLLAGAVHFWLYSRQPCGDLECDSCEECDTAEKRLHKLLEEIRQSAEESDYYHTPRDANAGSA
;
A
#
# COMPACT_ATOMS: atom_id res chain seq x y z
N MET A 1 -19.86 13.32 -3.83
CA MET A 1 -19.93 12.34 -4.92
C MET A 1 -18.56 11.86 -5.41
N LYS A 2 -17.65 12.71 -5.93
CA LYS A 2 -16.31 12.24 -6.38
C LYS A 2 -15.40 11.74 -5.25
N VAL A 3 -15.34 12.47 -4.12
CA VAL A 3 -14.56 12.07 -2.93
C VAL A 3 -15.04 10.74 -2.34
N GLU A 4 -16.36 10.55 -2.24
CA GLU A 4 -16.97 9.30 -1.74
C GLU A 4 -16.81 8.11 -2.71
N GLU A 5 -16.45 8.36 -3.97
CA GLU A 5 -16.19 7.33 -4.98
C GLU A 5 -14.73 6.92 -5.00
N ASP A 6 -13.82 7.88 -4.85
CA ASP A 6 -12.38 7.62 -4.70
C ASP A 6 -12.08 6.83 -3.41
N THR A 7 -12.74 7.14 -2.29
CA THR A 7 -12.61 6.36 -1.03
C THR A 7 -13.09 4.92 -1.20
N ARG A 8 -14.21 4.70 -1.92
CA ARG A 8 -14.75 3.34 -2.14
C ARG A 8 -13.79 2.46 -2.94
N GLN A 9 -13.18 2.98 -4.01
CA GLN A 9 -12.25 2.20 -4.82
C GLN A 9 -10.97 1.82 -4.05
N PHE A 10 -10.51 2.72 -3.18
CA PHE A 10 -9.39 2.44 -2.28
C PHE A 10 -9.75 1.34 -1.28
N ASP A 11 -10.86 1.49 -0.57
CA ASP A 11 -11.33 0.53 0.43
C ASP A 11 -11.55 -0.85 -0.20
N ASP A 12 -12.22 -0.91 -1.35
CA ASP A 12 -12.44 -2.15 -2.10
C ASP A 12 -11.10 -2.85 -2.42
N ALA A 13 -10.10 -2.12 -2.92
CA ALA A 13 -8.80 -2.70 -3.25
C ALA A 13 -8.06 -3.24 -2.02
N ALA A 14 -8.12 -2.51 -0.90
CA ALA A 14 -7.51 -2.93 0.35
C ALA A 14 -8.18 -4.19 0.93
N GLU A 15 -9.51 -4.24 0.93
CA GLU A 15 -10.28 -5.41 1.39
C GLU A 15 -9.94 -6.67 0.57
N HIS A 16 -9.91 -6.57 -0.76
CA HIS A 16 -9.54 -7.70 -1.62
C HIS A 16 -8.11 -8.21 -1.36
N MET A 17 -7.18 -7.32 -0.97
CA MET A 17 -5.81 -7.70 -0.63
C MET A 17 -5.76 -8.47 0.70
N ILE A 18 -6.53 -8.03 1.71
CA ILE A 18 -6.66 -8.73 3.00
C ILE A 18 -7.27 -10.12 2.79
N GLU A 19 -8.36 -10.21 2.02
CA GLU A 19 -8.98 -11.50 1.69
C GLU A 19 -8.02 -12.44 0.97
N LEU A 20 -7.21 -11.92 0.04
CA LEU A 20 -6.19 -12.71 -0.63
C LEU A 20 -5.16 -13.24 0.36
N GLY A 21 -4.68 -12.42 1.30
CA GLY A 21 -3.76 -12.86 2.35
C GLY A 21 -4.33 -13.96 3.23
N ASN A 22 -5.58 -13.81 3.67
CA ASN A 22 -6.27 -14.84 4.45
C ASN A 22 -6.38 -16.16 3.67
N ARG A 23 -6.79 -16.09 2.39
CA ARG A 23 -6.86 -17.28 1.53
C ARG A 23 -5.51 -17.97 1.33
N LEU A 24 -4.42 -17.21 1.22
CA LEU A 24 -3.07 -17.77 1.08
C LEU A 24 -2.65 -18.50 2.35
N LEU A 25 -2.95 -17.95 3.52
CA LEU A 25 -2.65 -18.58 4.81
C LEU A 25 -3.49 -19.85 5.05
N GLU A 26 -4.74 -19.87 4.57
CA GLU A 26 -5.62 -21.04 4.69
C GLU A 26 -5.23 -22.21 3.76
N GLN A 27 -4.47 -21.94 2.69
CA GLN A 27 -4.11 -22.96 1.70
C GLN A 27 -2.98 -23.87 2.16
N ASP A 28 -2.16 -23.43 3.12
CA ASP A 28 -1.01 -24.18 3.61
C ASP A 28 -0.77 -23.87 5.09
N ASP A 29 -0.97 -24.89 5.93
CA ASP A 29 -0.81 -24.84 7.40
C ASP A 29 0.63 -24.50 7.84
N GLU A 30 1.62 -24.63 6.94
CA GLU A 30 3.02 -24.25 7.19
C GLU A 30 3.36 -22.82 6.73
N SER A 31 2.40 -22.07 6.18
CA SER A 31 2.62 -20.71 5.67
C SER A 31 3.07 -19.76 6.78
N ASP A 32 4.22 -19.11 6.58
CA ASP A 32 4.62 -17.98 7.41
C ASP A 32 3.84 -16.72 7.02
N SER A 33 2.99 -16.25 7.93
CA SER A 33 2.26 -14.99 7.81
C SER A 33 3.12 -13.79 7.43
N TRP A 34 4.38 -13.74 7.86
CA TRP A 34 5.31 -12.67 7.51
C TRP A 34 5.78 -12.76 6.05
N GLU A 35 6.05 -13.96 5.55
CA GLU A 35 6.43 -14.16 4.14
C GLU A 35 5.28 -13.83 3.21
N VAL A 36 4.06 -14.28 3.54
CA VAL A 36 2.85 -13.94 2.78
C VAL A 36 2.61 -12.43 2.78
N ALA A 37 2.67 -11.77 3.94
CA ALA A 37 2.48 -10.32 4.03
C ALA A 37 3.55 -9.55 3.23
N SER A 38 4.82 -9.98 3.30
CA SER A 38 5.92 -9.39 2.54
C SER A 38 5.72 -9.55 1.03
N GLY A 39 5.25 -10.72 0.58
CA GLY A 39 4.92 -10.98 -0.82
C GLY A 39 3.77 -10.12 -1.33
N LEU A 40 2.71 -9.96 -0.54
CA LEU A 40 1.58 -9.08 -0.87
C LEU A 40 2.02 -7.62 -0.99
N LEU A 41 2.83 -7.13 -0.03
CA LEU A 41 3.40 -5.78 -0.07
C LEU A 41 4.25 -5.57 -1.33
N ALA A 42 5.12 -6.52 -1.67
CA ALA A 42 5.93 -6.45 -2.89
C ALA A 42 5.05 -6.36 -4.15
N GLY A 43 3.99 -7.18 -4.23
CA GLY A 43 3.00 -7.12 -5.31
C GLY A 43 2.29 -5.76 -5.40
N ALA A 44 1.88 -5.20 -4.26
CA ALA A 44 1.24 -3.89 -4.19
C ALA A 44 2.18 -2.78 -4.69
N VAL A 45 3.45 -2.80 -4.25
CA VAL A 45 4.49 -1.87 -4.71
C VAL A 45 4.70 -1.97 -6.22
N HIS A 46 4.77 -3.19 -6.77
CA HIS A 46 4.92 -3.39 -8.20
C HIS A 46 3.74 -2.82 -8.99
N PHE A 47 2.51 -3.09 -8.54
CA PHE A 47 1.31 -2.58 -9.18
C PHE A 47 1.22 -1.04 -9.11
N TRP A 48 1.56 -0.46 -7.96
CA TRP A 48 1.57 0.99 -7.77
C TRP A 48 2.57 1.68 -8.71
N LEU A 49 3.81 1.17 -8.79
CA LEU A 49 4.82 1.72 -9.70
C LEU A 49 4.43 1.54 -11.17
N TYR A 50 3.74 0.45 -11.51
CA TYR A 50 3.20 0.21 -12.84
C TYR A 50 2.09 1.21 -13.20
N SER A 51 1.17 1.51 -12.28
CA SER A 51 0.05 2.42 -12.53
C SER A 51 0.48 3.89 -12.66
N ARG A 52 1.68 4.24 -12.17
CA ARG A 52 2.25 5.59 -12.20
C ARG A 52 3.38 5.77 -13.24
N GLN A 53 3.48 4.90 -14.24
CA GLN A 53 4.47 5.09 -15.30
C GLN A 53 4.22 6.40 -16.07
N PRO A 54 5.28 7.18 -16.38
CA PRO A 54 5.14 8.38 -17.19
C PRO A 54 4.73 8.02 -18.61
N CYS A 55 3.98 8.91 -19.26
CA CYS A 55 3.46 8.69 -20.61
C CYS A 55 4.54 8.71 -21.72
N GLY A 56 5.79 9.07 -21.39
CA GLY A 56 6.92 9.17 -22.31
C GLY A 56 7.12 10.55 -22.93
N ASP A 57 6.18 11.48 -22.72
CA ASP A 57 6.33 12.89 -23.07
C ASP A 57 7.08 13.64 -21.95
N LEU A 58 8.19 14.27 -22.31
CA LEU A 58 9.06 15.01 -21.37
C LEU A 58 8.48 16.38 -20.98
N GLU A 59 7.51 16.90 -21.74
CA GLU A 59 6.87 18.19 -21.49
C GLU A 59 5.46 18.02 -20.88
N CYS A 60 5.11 16.81 -20.45
CA CYS A 60 3.80 16.53 -19.87
C CYS A 60 3.73 16.96 -18.39
N ASP A 61 3.08 18.10 -18.14
CA ASP A 61 2.84 18.63 -16.79
C ASP A 61 2.10 17.63 -15.87
N SER A 62 1.23 16.78 -16.42
CA SER A 62 0.50 15.77 -15.63
C SER A 62 1.41 14.66 -15.07
N CYS A 63 2.59 14.46 -15.65
CA CYS A 63 3.57 13.48 -15.18
C CYS A 63 4.64 14.10 -14.28
N GLU A 64 4.68 15.41 -14.08
CA GLU A 64 5.79 16.11 -13.40
C GLU A 64 6.12 15.52 -12.02
N GLU A 65 5.10 15.06 -11.27
CA GLU A 65 5.28 14.47 -9.94
C GLU A 65 5.79 13.01 -9.96
N CYS A 66 5.85 12.37 -11.11
CA CYS A 66 6.16 10.93 -11.29
C CYS A 66 7.00 10.63 -12.54
N ASP A 67 7.61 11.64 -13.17
CA ASP A 67 8.34 11.49 -14.43
C ASP A 67 9.67 10.73 -14.28
N THR A 68 10.32 10.80 -13.12
CA THR A 68 11.52 10.01 -12.79
C THR A 68 11.24 8.87 -11.81
N ALA A 69 12.16 7.90 -11.75
CA ALA A 69 12.07 6.79 -10.81
C ALA A 69 12.12 7.27 -9.36
N GLU A 70 12.96 8.26 -9.06
CA GLU A 70 13.13 8.86 -7.74
C GLU A 70 11.86 9.59 -7.29
N LYS A 71 11.22 10.36 -8.20
CA LYS A 71 9.96 11.02 -7.88
C LYS A 71 8.84 10.03 -7.61
N ARG A 72 8.71 8.97 -8.42
CA ARG A 72 7.74 7.87 -8.17
C ARG A 72 8.00 7.18 -6.83
N LEU A 73 9.26 6.87 -6.52
CA LEU A 73 9.61 6.25 -5.25
C LEU A 73 9.26 7.18 -4.07
N HIS A 74 9.51 8.48 -4.19
CA HIS A 74 9.16 9.45 -3.16
C HIS A 74 7.66 9.45 -2.89
N LYS A 75 6.83 9.57 -3.93
CA LYS A 75 5.36 9.52 -3.82
C LYS A 75 4.86 8.19 -3.23
N LEU A 76 5.43 7.07 -3.65
CA LEU A 76 5.11 5.76 -3.09
C LEU A 76 5.37 5.72 -1.57
N LEU A 77 6.53 6.24 -1.13
CA LEU A 77 6.87 6.26 0.29
C LEU A 77 5.96 7.19 1.10
N GLU A 78 5.52 8.31 0.52
CA GLU A 78 4.51 9.18 1.13
C GLU A 78 3.19 8.42 1.34
N GLU A 79 2.67 7.75 0.31
CA GLU A 79 1.41 6.99 0.40
C GLU A 79 1.52 5.79 1.36
N ILE A 80 2.64 5.05 1.35
CA ILE A 80 2.89 3.95 2.31
C ILE A 80 2.90 4.49 3.74
N ARG A 81 3.58 5.62 3.96
CA ARG A 81 3.66 6.23 5.29
C ARG A 81 2.28 6.66 5.78
N GLN A 82 1.51 7.33 4.93
CA GLN A 82 0.14 7.72 5.26
C GLN A 82 -0.72 6.50 5.59
N SER A 83 -0.69 5.47 4.74
CA SER A 83 -1.45 4.23 4.94
C SER A 83 -1.06 3.53 6.25
N ALA A 84 0.22 3.55 6.60
CA ALA A 84 0.69 3.03 7.87
C ALA A 84 0.17 3.87 9.04
N GLU A 85 0.32 5.20 9.01
CA GLU A 85 -0.13 6.10 10.08
C GLU A 85 -1.65 6.07 10.31
N GLU A 86 -2.45 5.79 9.28
CA GLU A 86 -3.90 5.63 9.35
C GLU A 86 -4.35 4.24 9.84
N SER A 87 -3.45 3.26 9.90
CA SER A 87 -3.76 1.90 10.33
C SER A 87 -4.00 1.81 11.84
N ASP A 88 -5.07 1.11 12.24
CA ASP A 88 -5.33 0.75 13.65
C ASP A 88 -4.20 -0.11 14.27
N TYR A 89 -3.31 -0.69 13.45
CA TYR A 89 -2.17 -1.49 13.89
C TYR A 89 -0.87 -0.68 14.02
N TYR A 90 -0.84 0.60 13.64
CA TYR A 90 0.35 1.44 13.70
C TYR A 90 0.86 1.68 15.12
N HIS A 91 -0.07 1.90 16.04
CA HIS A 91 0.16 1.94 17.47
C HIS A 91 -0.72 0.91 18.13
N THR A 92 -0.12 -0.09 18.75
CA THR A 92 -0.84 -1.15 19.46
C THR A 92 -0.59 -1.05 20.97
N PRO A 93 -1.57 -1.39 21.83
CA PRO A 93 -1.37 -1.48 23.27
C PRO A 93 -0.23 -2.43 23.70
N ARG A 94 0.24 -3.28 22.78
CA ARG A 94 1.36 -4.21 22.99
C ARG A 94 2.73 -3.59 22.68
N ASP A 95 2.79 -2.36 22.19
CA ASP A 95 4.06 -1.71 21.88
C ASP A 95 4.89 -1.52 23.15
N ALA A 96 6.20 -1.75 23.06
CA ALA A 96 7.10 -1.60 24.21
C ALA A 96 7.14 -0.17 24.78
N ASN A 97 6.75 0.83 23.97
CA ASN A 97 6.63 2.23 24.34
C ASN A 97 5.17 2.70 24.52
N ALA A 98 4.19 1.80 24.42
CA ALA A 98 2.83 2.10 24.85
C ALA A 98 2.85 2.22 26.38
N GLY A 99 2.94 3.44 26.89
CA GLY A 99 2.93 3.70 28.32
C GLY A 99 1.64 3.14 28.94
N SER A 100 1.77 2.18 29.84
CA SER A 100 0.67 1.76 30.70
C SER A 100 0.51 2.81 31.80
N ALA A 101 -0.27 3.85 31.52
CA ALA A 101 -0.66 4.87 32.50
C ALA A 101 -2.01 4.52 33.15
#